data_AF-A0A4S2JNH4-F1
#
_entry.id   AF-A0A4S2JNH4-F1
#
_cell.length_a   1.000
_cell.length_b   1.000
_cell.length_c   1.000
_cell.angle_alpha   90.00
_cell.angle_beta   90.00
_cell.angle_gamma   90.00
#
_symmetry.space_group_name_H-M   'P 1'
#
loop_
_entity.id
_entity.type
_entity.pdbx_description
1 polymer ?
#
loop_
_entity_poly.entity_id
_entity_poly.type
_entity_poly.pdbx_seq_one_letter_code
_entity_poly.pdbx_strand_id
1 'polypeptide(L)'
;MVYTCNICGEAYNLQAAITFHRIPKNKGRREAWLKSIGTKIRNFKPPLSAKVCSQHFTTDSFYLSIDGKRLLKADAIPTLFHITRRRLETYPENENDNIYENLQHENEANPTIMAVSSTVTTQSDTANEIHNLDATCETLSTSRTIVPQTETQHLSSETRQNVISIDEENSQNCNKLRKQLQEANARNAMLQQKLTCLQQKNRRFEKSIKKLLTLLKHFYKRTKCYQKMLVRYSNKVMNTRI
;
A
#
# COMPACT_ATOMS: atom_id res chain seq x y z
N MET A 1 19.65 2.77 11.52
CA MET A 1 19.69 1.38 11.01
C MET A 1 20.06 1.41 9.53
N VAL A 2 21.20 0.81 9.15
CA VAL A 2 21.65 0.74 7.74
C VAL A 2 21.05 -0.54 7.12
N TYR A 3 20.67 -0.49 5.84
CA TYR A 3 20.34 -1.71 5.09
C TYR A 3 21.60 -2.26 4.44
N THR A 4 21.84 -3.56 4.59
CA THR A 4 22.96 -4.28 3.97
C THR A 4 22.43 -5.48 3.18
N CYS A 5 23.26 -6.03 2.29
CA CYS A 5 22.94 -7.24 1.55
C CYS A 5 23.34 -8.49 2.34
N ASN A 6 22.42 -9.44 2.51
CA ASN A 6 22.72 -10.69 3.20
C ASN A 6 23.68 -11.63 2.44
N ILE A 7 23.91 -11.39 1.14
CA ILE A 7 24.89 -12.12 0.31
C ILE A 7 26.26 -11.43 0.39
N CYS A 8 26.44 -10.32 -0.34
CA CYS A 8 27.74 -9.65 -0.48
C CYS A 8 28.13 -8.69 0.66
N GLY A 9 27.23 -8.43 1.62
CA GLY A 9 27.45 -7.45 2.69
C GLY A 9 27.26 -5.98 2.28
N GLU A 10 27.15 -5.68 0.99
CA GLU A 10 27.08 -4.31 0.44
C GLU A 10 26.02 -3.45 1.13
N ALA A 11 26.38 -2.22 1.50
CA ALA A 11 25.53 -1.32 2.25
C ALA A 11 24.68 -0.45 1.31
N TYR A 12 23.55 0.05 1.82
CA TYR A 12 22.75 1.03 1.09
C TYR A 12 23.51 2.36 0.96
N ASN A 13 24.14 2.58 -0.19
CA ASN A 13 24.74 3.84 -0.59
C ASN A 13 23.76 4.60 -1.51
N LEU A 14 23.44 5.86 -1.17
CA LEU A 14 22.53 6.72 -1.94
C LEU A 14 23.09 7.10 -3.33
N GLN A 15 24.41 7.05 -3.52
CA GLN A 15 25.08 7.31 -4.79
C GLN A 15 25.10 6.08 -5.72
N ALA A 16 24.93 4.87 -5.17
CA ALA A 16 24.88 3.65 -5.95
C ALA A 16 23.44 3.35 -6.36
N ALA A 17 23.19 3.05 -7.63
CA ALA A 17 21.86 2.70 -8.16
C ALA A 17 21.38 1.28 -7.75
N ILE A 18 21.73 0.85 -6.53
CA ILE A 18 21.52 -0.49 -6.00
C ILE A 18 20.19 -0.54 -5.24
N THR A 19 19.30 -1.42 -5.67
CA THR A 19 18.01 -1.66 -5.01
C THR A 19 18.06 -2.94 -4.16
N PHE A 20 17.36 -2.96 -3.03
CA PHE A 20 17.42 -4.04 -2.04
C PHE A 20 16.08 -4.77 -1.94
N HIS A 21 16.05 -6.02 -2.39
CA HIS A 21 14.86 -6.83 -2.55
C HIS A 21 14.74 -7.82 -1.38
N ARG A 22 13.59 -7.84 -0.71
CA ARG A 22 13.33 -8.84 0.34
C ARG A 22 13.18 -10.22 -0.30
N ILE A 23 13.60 -11.27 0.40
CA ILE A 23 13.34 -12.65 0.00
C ILE A 23 11.80 -12.88 -0.08
N PRO A 24 11.27 -13.57 -1.10
CA PRO A 24 9.85 -13.83 -1.25
C PRO A 24 9.18 -14.49 -0.03
N LYS A 25 7.88 -14.21 0.14
CA LYS A 25 6.98 -14.92 1.09
C LYS A 25 6.35 -16.18 0.48
N ASN A 26 6.13 -16.21 -0.84
CA ASN A 26 5.62 -17.39 -1.54
C ASN A 26 6.63 -18.55 -1.43
N LYS A 27 6.16 -19.74 -1.04
CA LYS A 27 6.99 -20.94 -0.76
C LYS A 27 7.92 -21.30 -1.92
N GLY A 28 7.36 -21.74 -3.06
CA GLY A 28 8.17 -22.15 -4.23
C GLY A 28 9.14 -21.08 -4.75
N ARG A 29 8.73 -19.79 -4.78
CA ARG A 29 9.65 -18.71 -5.18
C ARG A 29 10.76 -18.46 -4.14
N ARG A 30 10.46 -18.62 -2.84
CA ARG A 30 11.45 -18.55 -1.75
C ARG A 30 12.42 -19.71 -1.85
N GLU A 31 11.94 -20.93 -2.06
CA GLU A 31 12.76 -22.13 -2.25
C GLU A 31 13.69 -21.99 -3.46
N ALA A 32 13.21 -21.46 -4.59
CA ALA A 32 14.04 -21.18 -5.76
C ALA A 32 15.18 -20.19 -5.46
N TRP A 33 14.90 -19.11 -4.70
CA TRP A 33 15.94 -18.19 -4.22
C TRP A 33 16.93 -18.84 -3.25
N LEU A 34 16.44 -19.63 -2.29
CA LEU A 34 17.29 -20.31 -1.31
C LEU A 34 18.18 -21.37 -1.98
N LYS A 35 17.67 -22.08 -2.99
CA LYS A 35 18.42 -23.06 -3.78
C LYS A 35 19.54 -22.40 -4.60
N SER A 36 19.26 -21.30 -5.29
CA SER A 36 20.28 -20.62 -6.11
C SER A 36 21.36 -19.96 -5.24
N ILE A 37 20.99 -19.37 -4.11
CA ILE A 37 21.96 -18.84 -3.13
C ILE A 37 22.73 -19.98 -2.45
N GLY A 38 22.06 -21.07 -2.05
CA GLY A 38 22.66 -22.23 -1.39
C GLY A 38 23.70 -22.96 -2.24
N THR A 39 23.60 -22.87 -3.56
CA THR A 39 24.59 -23.37 -4.53
C THR A 39 25.93 -22.60 -4.46
N LYS A 40 25.96 -21.42 -3.82
CA LYS A 40 27.15 -20.57 -3.67
C LYS A 40 27.49 -20.19 -2.23
N ILE A 41 26.55 -20.30 -1.29
CA ILE A 41 26.75 -20.04 0.14
C ILE A 41 26.23 -21.26 0.92
N ARG A 42 27.14 -22.04 1.51
CA ARG A 42 26.77 -23.17 2.39
C ARG A 42 25.94 -22.68 3.58
N ASN A 43 24.99 -23.50 4.02
CA ASN A 43 24.18 -23.30 5.23
C ASN A 43 23.45 -21.95 5.33
N PHE A 44 23.12 -21.31 4.19
CA PHE A 44 22.47 -20.00 4.15
C PHE A 44 21.02 -20.05 4.70
N LYS A 45 20.87 -19.76 5.99
CA LYS A 45 19.59 -19.58 6.71
C LYS A 45 19.28 -18.07 6.90
N PRO A 46 18.63 -17.39 5.93
CA PRO A 46 18.40 -15.95 6.03
C PRO A 46 17.20 -15.59 6.92
N PRO A 47 17.31 -14.55 7.77
CA PRO A 47 16.20 -14.07 8.60
C PRO A 47 15.05 -13.52 7.76
N LEU A 48 13.85 -13.41 8.35
CA LEU A 48 12.64 -12.87 7.69
C LEU A 48 12.80 -11.42 7.17
N SER A 49 13.76 -10.67 7.72
CA SER A 49 14.11 -9.30 7.33
C SER A 49 15.11 -9.22 6.16
N ALA A 50 15.68 -10.36 5.74
CA ALA A 50 16.82 -10.41 4.82
C ALA A 50 16.55 -9.79 3.44
N LYS A 51 17.60 -9.18 2.88
CA LYS A 51 17.57 -8.52 1.57
C LYS A 51 18.74 -8.93 0.68
N VAL A 52 18.45 -9.07 -0.60
CA VAL A 52 19.42 -9.29 -1.67
C VAL A 52 19.52 -8.00 -2.50
N CYS A 53 20.73 -7.54 -2.80
CA CYS A 53 20.93 -6.34 -3.62
C CYS A 53 20.73 -6.66 -5.11
N SER A 54 20.43 -5.65 -5.93
CA SER A 54 20.14 -5.81 -7.35
C SER A 54 21.31 -6.29 -8.21
N GLN A 55 22.54 -6.29 -7.70
CA GLN A 55 23.72 -6.83 -8.39
C GLN A 55 23.68 -8.36 -8.52
N HIS A 56 22.83 -9.05 -7.74
CA HIS A 56 22.71 -10.51 -7.80
C HIS A 56 21.74 -11.03 -8.89
N PHE A 57 21.13 -10.13 -9.68
CA PHE A 57 20.15 -10.45 -10.70
C PHE A 57 20.56 -9.83 -12.04
N THR A 58 20.24 -10.49 -13.15
CA THR A 58 20.45 -9.94 -14.50
C THR A 58 19.61 -8.67 -14.73
N THR A 59 19.97 -7.83 -15.71
CA THR A 59 19.15 -6.70 -16.15
C THR A 59 17.71 -7.10 -16.44
N ASP A 60 17.55 -8.27 -17.05
CA ASP A 60 16.30 -8.74 -17.64
C ASP A 60 15.44 -9.48 -16.62
N SER A 61 15.98 -9.73 -15.41
CA SER A 61 15.22 -10.17 -14.23
C SER A 61 14.26 -9.09 -13.70
N PHE A 62 14.36 -7.86 -14.21
CA PHE A 62 13.57 -6.72 -13.73
C PHE A 62 12.47 -6.30 -14.71
N TYR A 63 11.50 -5.56 -14.18
CA TYR A 63 10.53 -4.78 -14.94
C TYR A 63 10.23 -3.46 -14.22
N LEU A 64 9.69 -2.48 -14.93
CA LEU A 64 9.14 -1.27 -14.34
C LEU A 64 7.65 -1.48 -14.06
N SER A 65 7.26 -1.29 -12.81
CA SER A 65 5.86 -1.15 -12.42
C SER A 65 5.26 0.14 -12.98
N ILE A 66 3.94 0.18 -13.15
CA ILE A 66 3.16 1.40 -13.46
C ILE A 66 3.49 2.56 -12.50
N ASP A 67 3.86 2.25 -11.26
CA ASP A 67 4.33 3.21 -10.24
C ASP A 67 5.77 3.74 -10.48
N GLY A 68 6.41 3.46 -11.62
CA GLY A 68 7.82 3.79 -11.92
C GLY A 68 8.85 2.98 -11.13
N LYS A 69 8.43 1.95 -10.39
CA LYS A 69 9.28 1.16 -9.49
C LYS A 69 9.93 0.01 -10.25
N ARG A 70 11.27 -0.10 -10.19
CA ARG A 70 12.01 -1.29 -10.62
C ARG A 70 11.74 -2.46 -9.67
N LEU A 71 11.03 -3.47 -10.17
CA LEU A 71 10.67 -4.71 -9.45
C LEU A 71 11.29 -5.92 -10.15
N LEU A 72 11.41 -7.04 -9.43
CA LEU A 72 11.84 -8.33 -9.98
C LEU A 72 10.64 -9.10 -10.55
N LYS A 73 10.77 -9.65 -11.76
CA LYS A 73 9.77 -10.52 -12.41
C LYS A 73 9.42 -11.75 -11.55
N ALA A 74 8.37 -12.50 -11.88
CA ALA A 74 7.88 -13.61 -11.03
C ALA A 74 8.88 -14.77 -10.89
N ASP A 75 9.50 -15.13 -12.02
CA ASP A 75 10.56 -16.12 -12.25
C ASP A 75 11.93 -15.69 -11.70
N ALA A 76 12.20 -14.39 -11.61
CA ALA A 76 13.53 -13.87 -11.28
C ALA A 76 14.10 -14.42 -9.94
N ILE A 77 15.24 -15.10 -10.06
CA ILE A 77 16.08 -15.66 -8.99
C ILE A 77 17.46 -14.99 -8.95
N PRO A 78 18.17 -14.99 -7.81
CA PRO A 78 19.57 -14.57 -7.76
C PRO A 78 20.46 -15.52 -8.57
N THR A 79 21.22 -15.01 -9.53
CA THR A 79 22.11 -15.79 -10.41
C THR A 79 23.55 -15.26 -10.44
N LEU A 80 23.77 -13.97 -10.15
CA LEU A 80 25.08 -13.34 -10.21
C LEU A 80 25.72 -13.31 -8.82
N PHE A 81 26.84 -14.02 -8.65
CA PHE A 81 27.52 -14.17 -7.36
C PHE A 81 28.96 -13.66 -7.42
N HIS A 82 29.10 -12.34 -7.60
CA HIS A 82 30.38 -11.64 -7.45
C HIS A 82 30.76 -11.54 -5.96
N ILE A 83 31.21 -12.66 -5.39
CA ILE A 83 31.65 -12.74 -3.99
C ILE A 83 33.02 -12.04 -3.88
N THR A 84 33.00 -10.74 -3.58
CA THR A 84 34.20 -10.07 -3.08
C THR A 84 34.59 -10.68 -1.73
N ARG A 85 35.90 -10.88 -1.53
CA ARG A 85 36.52 -11.87 -0.62
C ARG A 85 36.37 -11.59 0.89
N ARG A 86 35.32 -10.89 1.32
CA ARG A 86 35.14 -10.34 2.68
C ARG A 86 34.22 -11.17 3.59
N ARG A 87 33.72 -12.33 3.13
CA ARG A 87 32.75 -13.15 3.88
C ARG A 87 32.73 -14.65 3.49
N LEU A 88 33.90 -15.24 3.26
CA LEU A 88 34.03 -16.70 3.07
C LEU A 88 34.31 -17.45 4.39
N GLU A 89 34.61 -16.72 5.47
CA GLU A 89 34.96 -17.26 6.79
C GLU A 89 34.06 -16.65 7.86
N THR A 90 33.92 -17.32 9.01
CA THR A 90 33.04 -17.00 10.15
C THR A 90 31.52 -17.11 9.90
N TYR A 91 31.06 -18.35 9.77
CA TYR A 91 30.00 -18.83 10.66
C TYR A 91 30.57 -20.05 11.41
N PRO A 92 30.71 -19.99 12.75
CA PRO A 92 31.04 -21.18 13.52
C PRO A 92 29.85 -22.15 13.48
N GLU A 93 30.14 -23.44 13.39
CA GLU A 93 29.15 -24.47 13.64
C GLU A 93 28.92 -24.51 15.16
N ASN A 94 27.66 -24.35 15.58
CA ASN A 94 27.25 -24.55 16.95
C ASN A 94 25.91 -25.28 16.96
N GLU A 95 25.89 -26.43 17.60
CA GLU A 95 24.74 -27.32 17.67
C GLU A 95 23.88 -27.00 18.88
N ASN A 96 23.00 -26.01 18.75
CA ASN A 96 21.66 -25.96 19.35
C ASN A 96 20.97 -24.63 19.04
N ASP A 97 19.69 -24.70 18.64
CA ASP A 97 18.60 -24.14 19.45
C ASP A 97 17.25 -24.49 18.82
N ASN A 98 16.38 -25.10 19.62
CA ASN A 98 15.05 -25.52 19.19
C ASN A 98 14.05 -24.35 19.27
N ILE A 99 13.85 -23.64 18.14
CA ILE A 99 12.83 -22.59 18.01
C ILE A 99 12.07 -22.74 16.68
N TYR A 100 11.32 -23.85 16.53
CA TYR A 100 10.21 -23.90 15.57
C TYR A 100 9.07 -24.82 16.02
N GLU A 101 8.46 -24.51 17.17
CA GLU A 101 7.18 -25.08 17.57
C GLU A 101 6.31 -24.00 18.24
N ASN A 102 5.00 -24.23 18.27
CA ASN A 102 3.93 -23.29 18.64
C ASN A 102 3.71 -22.08 17.69
N LEU A 103 2.49 -21.79 17.22
CA LEU A 103 1.32 -22.63 16.95
C LEU A 103 0.39 -21.86 15.97
N GLN A 104 -0.61 -22.54 15.40
CA GLN A 104 -1.74 -21.88 14.74
C GLN A 104 -2.90 -21.77 15.74
N HIS A 105 -3.76 -20.75 15.57
CA HIS A 105 -4.85 -20.35 16.48
C HIS A 105 -4.33 -19.63 17.75
N GLU A 106 -5.05 -18.68 18.35
CA GLU A 106 -6.47 -18.33 18.17
C GLU A 106 -6.82 -16.86 18.55
N ASN A 107 -8.04 -16.43 18.19
CA ASN A 107 -8.86 -15.35 18.78
C ASN A 107 -8.55 -13.86 18.53
N GLU A 108 -9.54 -13.05 18.90
CA GLU A 108 -9.83 -11.69 18.41
C GLU A 108 -9.53 -10.57 19.44
N ALA A 109 -10.16 -9.40 19.25
CA ALA A 109 -10.25 -8.25 20.14
C ALA A 109 -8.97 -7.40 20.39
N ASN A 110 -8.95 -6.23 19.73
CA ASN A 110 -8.23 -5.05 20.21
C ASN A 110 -9.04 -4.37 21.33
N PRO A 111 -8.39 -3.88 22.41
CA PRO A 111 -8.55 -2.45 22.71
C PRO A 111 -7.28 -1.73 23.18
N THR A 112 -7.01 -0.59 22.52
CA THR A 112 -7.00 0.79 23.08
C THR A 112 -6.62 1.02 24.55
N ILE A 113 -5.79 2.06 24.80
CA ILE A 113 -5.80 3.08 25.90
C ILE A 113 -4.39 3.69 26.02
N MET A 114 -4.08 4.99 26.28
CA MET A 114 -4.73 6.32 26.36
C MET A 114 -3.56 7.37 26.38
N ALA A 115 -3.71 8.68 26.57
CA ALA A 115 -4.58 9.74 26.00
C ALA A 115 -4.13 11.09 26.61
N VAL A 116 -4.54 12.23 26.02
CA VAL A 116 -4.96 13.47 26.73
C VAL A 116 -5.71 14.36 25.72
N SER A 117 -6.59 15.23 26.22
CA SER A 117 -7.58 15.99 25.43
C SER A 117 -7.44 17.51 25.59
N SER A 118 -8.17 18.26 24.75
CA SER A 118 -8.58 19.67 24.94
C SER A 118 -7.47 20.73 24.78
N THR A 119 -7.71 21.96 24.28
CA THR A 119 -8.83 22.63 23.56
C THR A 119 -8.20 23.86 22.84
N VAL A 120 -8.70 24.44 21.73
CA VAL A 120 -9.77 25.46 21.62
C VAL A 120 -9.99 25.83 20.14
N THR A 121 -11.24 26.19 19.78
CA THR A 121 -11.81 27.10 18.74
C THR A 121 -10.82 27.94 17.87
N THR A 122 -11.00 28.23 16.57
CA THR A 122 -12.16 28.78 15.79
C THR A 122 -12.40 28.02 14.45
N GLN A 123 -13.61 27.90 13.87
CA GLN A 123 -14.47 28.92 13.22
C GLN A 123 -13.69 29.77 12.18
N SER A 124 -14.14 30.00 10.94
CA SER A 124 -15.46 29.83 10.30
C SER A 124 -15.30 29.66 8.76
N ASP A 125 -16.22 29.20 7.90
CA ASP A 125 -17.51 28.45 7.96
C ASP A 125 -17.71 27.78 6.55
N THR A 126 -18.84 27.44 5.88
CA THR A 126 -20.29 27.77 5.93
C THR A 126 -21.20 26.66 5.34
N ALA A 127 -22.50 26.77 5.64
CA ALA A 127 -23.72 26.21 5.03
C ALA A 127 -23.66 25.00 4.04
N ASN A 128 -24.18 23.86 4.51
CA ASN A 128 -25.53 23.42 4.10
C ASN A 128 -26.08 22.35 5.06
N GLU A 129 -26.97 22.77 5.96
CA GLU A 129 -27.73 21.87 6.84
C GLU A 129 -29.18 21.78 6.36
N ILE A 130 -29.77 20.59 6.45
CA ILE A 130 -31.19 20.43 6.81
C ILE A 130 -31.20 19.45 7.98
N HIS A 131 -31.85 19.85 9.07
CA HIS A 131 -31.81 19.17 10.36
C HIS A 131 -32.93 18.11 10.47
N ASN A 132 -32.92 17.34 11.57
CA ASN A 132 -33.93 16.33 11.92
C ASN A 132 -35.39 16.83 11.82
N LEU A 133 -36.35 15.91 11.72
CA LEU A 133 -37.26 15.66 12.86
C LEU A 133 -37.91 14.26 12.83
N ASP A 134 -38.09 13.74 14.05
CA ASP A 134 -38.98 12.69 14.59
C ASP A 134 -39.70 11.66 13.72
N ALA A 135 -39.63 10.40 14.18
CA ALA A 135 -40.66 9.37 13.96
C ALA A 135 -40.69 8.33 15.10
N THR A 136 -40.82 8.74 16.37
CA THR A 136 -41.39 7.85 17.39
C THR A 136 -42.91 7.81 17.22
N CYS A 137 -43.43 6.77 16.59
CA CYS A 137 -44.86 6.47 16.61
C CYS A 137 -45.06 4.96 16.67
N GLU A 138 -45.45 4.47 17.84
CA GLU A 138 -45.82 3.08 18.06
C GLU A 138 -47.35 2.95 17.94
N THR A 139 -47.81 1.80 17.44
CA THR A 139 -49.21 1.35 17.37
C THR A 139 -50.14 1.95 16.29
N LEU A 140 -51.11 1.10 15.90
CA LEU A 140 -52.43 1.44 15.34
C LEU A 140 -52.51 2.24 14.02
N SER A 141 -52.59 1.50 12.91
CA SER A 141 -53.85 1.49 12.12
C SER A 141 -53.99 0.22 11.28
N THR A 142 -54.79 -0.72 11.80
CA THR A 142 -55.33 -1.83 11.00
C THR A 142 -56.40 -1.28 10.06
N SER A 143 -55.99 -0.73 8.92
CA SER A 143 -56.91 -0.32 7.85
C SER A 143 -57.52 -1.54 7.15
N ARG A 144 -58.37 -2.26 7.89
CA ARG A 144 -59.33 -3.21 7.34
C ARG A 144 -60.32 -2.39 6.51
N THR A 145 -60.04 -2.22 5.22
CA THR A 145 -61.04 -1.79 4.26
C THR A 145 -62.13 -2.85 4.24
N ILE A 146 -63.23 -2.57 4.95
CA ILE A 146 -64.47 -3.31 4.81
C ILE A 146 -65.01 -2.96 3.42
N VAL A 147 -64.63 -3.76 2.42
CA VAL A 147 -65.35 -3.78 1.14
C VAL A 147 -66.75 -4.30 1.46
N PRO A 148 -67.83 -3.54 1.18
CA PRO A 148 -69.18 -4.00 1.45
C PRO A 148 -69.50 -5.28 0.66
N GLN A 149 -70.35 -6.14 1.21
CA GLN A 149 -70.91 -7.27 0.46
C GLN A 149 -71.94 -6.76 -0.55
N THR A 150 -71.47 -6.35 -1.73
CA THR A 150 -72.30 -6.05 -2.91
C THR A 150 -71.78 -6.80 -4.13
N GLU A 151 -72.46 -7.91 -4.41
CA GLU A 151 -72.70 -8.53 -5.73
C GLU A 151 -71.55 -8.54 -6.76
N THR A 152 -70.93 -9.72 -6.89
CA THR A 152 -69.87 -10.02 -7.87
C THR A 152 -70.41 -10.00 -9.31
N GLN A 153 -70.27 -8.88 -10.03
CA GLN A 153 -70.42 -8.87 -11.49
C GLN A 153 -69.24 -8.20 -12.23
N HIS A 154 -68.50 -9.05 -12.94
CA HIS A 154 -67.81 -8.75 -14.20
C HIS A 154 -66.68 -7.70 -14.27
N LEU A 155 -65.69 -7.78 -13.36
CA LEU A 155 -64.33 -7.33 -13.71
C LEU A 155 -63.74 -8.33 -14.72
N SER A 156 -63.38 -7.90 -15.94
CA SER A 156 -62.97 -8.83 -17.00
C SER A 156 -61.68 -9.59 -16.66
N SER A 157 -61.53 -10.78 -17.24
CA SER A 157 -60.33 -11.61 -17.12
C SER A 157 -59.08 -10.83 -17.56
N GLU A 158 -59.17 -10.09 -18.66
CA GLU A 158 -58.12 -9.21 -19.18
C GLU A 158 -57.71 -8.14 -18.16
N THR A 159 -58.65 -7.51 -17.44
CA THR A 159 -58.30 -6.51 -16.42
C THR A 159 -57.51 -7.11 -15.26
N ARG A 160 -57.87 -8.32 -14.80
CA ARG A 160 -57.08 -9.04 -13.78
C ARG A 160 -55.70 -9.45 -14.30
N GLN A 161 -55.64 -9.95 -15.53
CA GLN A 161 -54.37 -10.36 -16.15
C GLN A 161 -53.41 -9.16 -16.30
N ASN A 162 -53.92 -8.02 -16.76
CA ASN A 162 -53.15 -6.79 -16.93
C ASN A 162 -52.58 -6.27 -15.60
N VAL A 163 -53.36 -6.27 -14.51
CA VAL A 163 -52.84 -5.84 -13.19
C VAL A 163 -51.70 -6.73 -12.72
N ILE A 164 -51.83 -8.05 -12.85
CA ILE A 164 -50.76 -9.01 -12.47
C ILE A 164 -49.50 -8.76 -13.30
N SER A 165 -49.63 -8.57 -14.62
CA SER A 165 -48.49 -8.27 -15.50
C SER A 165 -47.83 -6.93 -15.19
N ILE A 166 -48.61 -5.90 -14.83
CA ILE A 166 -48.09 -4.58 -14.42
C ILE A 166 -47.32 -4.69 -13.10
N ASP A 167 -47.84 -5.42 -12.10
CA ASP A 167 -47.15 -5.62 -10.82
C ASP A 167 -45.85 -6.44 -11.00
N GLU A 168 -45.86 -7.43 -11.89
CA GLU A 168 -44.69 -8.25 -12.19
C GLU A 168 -43.62 -7.48 -12.98
N GLU A 169 -43.99 -6.65 -13.96
CA GLU A 169 -43.07 -5.76 -14.68
C GLU A 169 -42.50 -4.67 -13.75
N ASN A 170 -43.33 -4.07 -12.89
CA ASN A 170 -42.87 -3.11 -11.88
C ASN A 170 -41.90 -3.75 -10.90
N SER A 171 -42.16 -4.98 -10.44
CA SER A 171 -41.25 -5.76 -9.60
C SER A 171 -39.91 -6.02 -10.30
N GLN A 172 -39.93 -6.43 -11.57
CA GLN A 172 -38.71 -6.64 -12.37
C GLN A 172 -37.91 -5.35 -12.55
N ASN A 173 -38.56 -4.22 -12.86
CA ASN A 173 -37.91 -2.92 -12.99
C ASN A 173 -37.32 -2.41 -11.67
N CYS A 174 -38.03 -2.56 -10.54
CA CYS A 174 -37.51 -2.24 -9.21
C CYS A 174 -36.26 -3.08 -8.86
N ASN A 175 -36.27 -4.38 -9.15
CA ASN A 175 -35.12 -5.26 -8.92
C ASN A 175 -33.92 -4.89 -9.82
N LYS A 176 -34.17 -4.54 -11.09
CA LYS A 176 -33.18 -4.06 -12.05
C LYS A 176 -32.54 -2.75 -11.60
N LEU A 177 -33.33 -1.78 -11.13
CA LEU A 177 -32.85 -0.50 -10.61
C LEU A 177 -32.04 -0.67 -9.31
N ARG A 178 -32.52 -1.53 -8.39
CA ARG A 178 -31.80 -1.89 -7.15
C ARG A 178 -30.43 -2.49 -7.44
N LYS A 179 -30.32 -3.37 -8.44
CA LYS A 179 -29.05 -3.94 -8.90
C LYS A 179 -28.11 -2.86 -9.46
N GLN A 180 -28.61 -1.98 -10.34
CA GLN A 180 -27.81 -0.87 -10.88
C GLN A 180 -27.30 0.09 -9.79
N LEU A 181 -28.11 0.38 -8.77
CA LEU A 181 -27.71 1.19 -7.62
C LEU A 181 -26.61 0.49 -6.79
N GLN A 182 -26.73 -0.82 -6.56
CA GLN A 182 -25.70 -1.60 -5.88
C GLN A 182 -24.37 -1.61 -6.68
N GLU A 183 -24.43 -1.75 -8.00
CA GLU A 183 -23.26 -1.68 -8.89
C GLU A 183 -22.66 -0.26 -8.97
N ALA A 184 -23.48 0.79 -8.87
CA ALA A 184 -23.00 2.18 -8.77
C ALA A 184 -22.29 2.43 -7.42
N ASN A 185 -22.87 1.96 -6.31
CA ASN A 185 -22.27 2.09 -4.97
C ASN A 185 -20.96 1.30 -4.84
N ALA A 186 -20.90 0.09 -5.40
CA ALA A 186 -19.66 -0.69 -5.46
C ALA A 186 -18.56 0.01 -6.29
N ARG A 187 -18.91 0.60 -7.44
CA ARG A 187 -17.98 1.43 -8.24
C ARG A 187 -17.51 2.67 -7.47
N ASN A 188 -18.41 3.35 -6.76
CA ASN A 188 -18.05 4.52 -5.94
C ASN A 188 -17.08 4.17 -4.82
N ALA A 189 -17.30 3.07 -4.09
CA ALA A 189 -16.36 2.58 -3.08
C ALA A 189 -14.97 2.25 -3.67
N MET A 190 -14.92 1.60 -4.84
CA MET A 190 -13.67 1.33 -5.55
C MET A 190 -12.96 2.61 -6.02
N LEU A 191 -13.70 3.63 -6.47
CA LEU A 191 -13.15 4.94 -6.82
C LEU A 191 -12.60 5.69 -5.61
N GLN A 192 -13.27 5.65 -4.46
CA GLN A 192 -12.78 6.21 -3.19
C GLN A 192 -11.50 5.50 -2.70
N GLN A 193 -11.44 4.17 -2.81
CA GLN A 193 -10.23 3.40 -2.49
C GLN A 193 -9.07 3.74 -3.45
N LYS A 194 -9.36 3.93 -4.75
CA LYS A 194 -8.37 4.36 -5.75
C LYS A 194 -7.86 5.78 -5.46
N LEU A 195 -8.77 6.71 -5.10
CA LEU A 195 -8.45 8.08 -4.73
C LEU A 195 -7.49 8.13 -3.53
N THR A 196 -7.83 7.45 -2.42
CA THR A 196 -7.00 7.42 -1.21
C THR A 196 -5.64 6.75 -1.46
N CYS A 197 -5.58 5.71 -2.31
CA CYS A 197 -4.32 5.11 -2.75
C CYS A 197 -3.44 6.10 -3.53
N LEU A 198 -4.01 6.85 -4.48
CA LEU A 198 -3.30 7.87 -5.26
C LEU A 198 -2.83 9.04 -4.39
N GLN A 199 -3.68 9.54 -3.49
CA GLN A 199 -3.30 10.55 -2.49
C GLN A 199 -2.14 10.07 -1.61
N GLN A 200 -2.13 8.80 -1.19
CA GLN A 200 -1.01 8.23 -0.43
C GLN A 200 0.28 8.13 -1.27
N LYS A 201 0.18 7.86 -2.57
CA LYS A 201 1.34 7.91 -3.51
C LYS A 201 1.87 9.34 -3.63
N ASN A 202 1.02 10.34 -3.86
CA ASN A 202 1.43 11.75 -3.93
C ASN A 202 2.11 12.23 -2.63
N ARG A 203 1.52 11.96 -1.46
CA ARG A 203 2.13 12.25 -0.15
C ARG A 203 3.50 11.57 0.07
N ARG A 204 3.80 10.48 -0.64
CA ARG A 204 5.13 9.84 -0.65
C ARG A 204 6.08 10.53 -1.63
N PHE A 205 5.63 10.88 -2.83
CA PHE A 205 6.42 11.62 -3.82
C PHE A 205 6.81 13.02 -3.30
N GLU A 206 5.88 13.77 -2.70
CA GLU A 206 6.15 15.06 -2.02
C GLU A 206 7.25 14.94 -0.96
N LYS A 207 7.21 13.89 -0.13
CA LYS A 207 8.22 13.63 0.91
C LYS A 207 9.59 13.30 0.30
N SER A 208 9.63 12.65 -0.86
CA SER A 208 10.88 12.43 -1.61
C SER A 208 11.40 13.72 -2.23
N ILE A 209 10.55 14.53 -2.86
CA ILE A 209 10.90 15.83 -3.45
C ILE A 209 11.46 16.76 -2.37
N LYS A 210 10.80 16.87 -1.21
CA LYS A 210 11.27 17.68 -0.07
C LYS A 210 12.66 17.24 0.41
N LYS A 211 12.96 15.93 0.44
CA LYS A 211 14.30 15.41 0.76
C LYS A 211 15.35 15.78 -0.31
N LEU A 212 15.02 15.62 -1.59
CA LEU A 212 15.92 15.98 -2.69
C LEU A 212 16.23 17.48 -2.70
N LEU A 213 15.24 18.35 -2.48
CA LEU A 213 15.42 19.79 -2.34
C LEU A 213 16.35 20.15 -1.16
N THR A 214 16.24 19.47 -0.02
CA THR A 214 17.18 19.65 1.10
C THR A 214 18.60 19.24 0.72
N LEU A 215 18.79 18.10 0.05
CA LEU A 215 20.12 17.68 -0.44
C LEU A 215 20.70 18.70 -1.43
N LEU A 216 19.91 19.19 -2.39
CA LEU A 216 20.33 20.23 -3.34
C LEU A 216 20.73 21.53 -2.65
N LYS A 217 19.99 21.97 -1.61
CA LYS A 217 20.38 23.13 -0.77
C LYS A 217 21.72 22.90 -0.06
N HIS A 218 21.97 21.71 0.48
CA HIS A 218 23.26 21.35 1.08
C HIS A 218 24.40 21.33 0.05
N PHE A 219 24.19 20.75 -1.13
CA PHE A 219 25.18 20.76 -2.22
C PHE A 219 25.48 22.18 -2.69
N TYR A 220 24.48 23.01 -2.97
CA TYR A 220 24.67 24.42 -3.37
C TYR A 220 25.46 25.22 -2.32
N LYS A 221 25.11 25.09 -1.03
CA LYS A 221 25.86 25.73 0.07
C LYS A 221 27.31 25.23 0.14
N ARG A 222 27.55 23.94 -0.11
CA ARG A 222 28.90 23.36 -0.20
C ARG A 222 29.67 23.96 -1.38
N THR A 223 29.16 23.91 -2.60
CA THR A 223 29.84 24.43 -3.81
C THR A 223 30.20 25.91 -3.66
N LYS A 224 29.28 26.73 -3.13
CA LYS A 224 29.53 28.17 -2.87
C LYS A 224 30.61 28.42 -1.81
N CYS A 225 30.84 27.47 -0.89
CA CYS A 225 31.95 27.51 0.06
C CYS A 225 33.29 27.16 -0.62
N TYR A 226 33.33 26.10 -1.44
CA TYR A 226 34.53 25.73 -2.21
C TYR A 226 34.95 26.84 -3.18
N GLN A 227 34.01 27.49 -3.87
CA GLN A 227 34.31 28.66 -4.71
C GLN A 227 34.98 29.79 -3.92
N LYS A 228 34.46 30.13 -2.73
CA LYS A 228 35.08 31.14 -1.84
C LYS A 228 36.47 30.71 -1.34
N MET A 229 36.70 29.42 -1.11
CA MET A 229 38.00 28.88 -0.71
C MET A 229 39.02 28.97 -1.86
N LEU A 230 38.63 28.60 -3.08
CA LEU A 230 39.48 28.67 -4.27
C LEU A 230 39.88 30.12 -4.60
N VAL A 231 38.96 31.09 -4.51
CA VAL A 231 39.28 32.52 -4.69
C VAL A 231 40.28 32.99 -3.63
N ARG A 232 40.09 32.63 -2.35
CA ARG A 232 41.05 32.96 -1.29
C ARG A 232 42.43 32.33 -1.51
N TYR A 233 42.49 31.09 -1.99
CA TYR A 233 43.74 30.41 -2.32
C TYR A 233 44.46 31.09 -3.48
N SER A 234 43.74 31.38 -4.58
CA SER A 234 44.27 32.11 -5.75
C SER A 234 44.87 33.46 -5.34
N ASN A 235 44.12 34.26 -4.59
CA ASN A 235 44.59 35.57 -4.13
C ASN A 235 45.81 35.46 -3.21
N LYS A 236 45.89 34.43 -2.35
CA LYS A 236 47.07 34.20 -1.51
C LYS A 236 48.30 33.84 -2.35
N VAL A 237 48.16 32.98 -3.35
CA VAL A 237 49.26 32.56 -4.24
C VAL A 237 49.79 33.73 -5.07
N MET A 238 48.92 34.62 -5.55
CA MET A 238 49.33 35.84 -6.26
C MET A 238 50.10 36.81 -5.36
N ASN A 239 49.61 37.06 -4.13
CA ASN A 239 50.28 37.95 -3.18
C ASN A 239 51.62 37.39 -2.62
N THR A 240 51.97 36.13 -2.91
CA THR A 240 53.27 35.52 -2.54
C THR A 240 54.25 35.42 -3.71
N ARG A 241 54.02 36.20 -4.78
CA ARG A 241 54.88 36.25 -5.99
C ARG A 241 55.34 37.68 -6.33
N ILE A 242 55.36 38.55 -5.32
CA ILE A 242 55.88 39.92 -5.32
C ILE A 242 56.84 40.00 -4.13
#